data_AF-A0A2A3JCT2-F1
#
_entry.id   AF-A0A2A3JCT2-F1
#
_cell.length_a   1.000
_cell.length_b   1.000
_cell.length_c   1.000
_cell.angle_alpha   90.00
_cell.angle_beta   90.00
_cell.angle_gamma   90.00
#
_symmetry.space_group_name_H-M   'P 1'
#
loop_
_entity.id
_entity.type
_entity.pdbx_description
1 polymer ?
#
loop_
_entity_poly.entity_id
_entity_poly.type
_entity_poly.pdbx_seq_one_letter_code
_entity_poly.pdbx_strand_id
1 'polypeptide(L)'
;MVGRRGRSVHEAVLRIFTVDPRKLDLFEPCLRVPEKGIRSALEWFVKHGDQSIDRRVERALKRAKNQEHKAEIISHVAAQHFRNAYLYPPPTAEHAPPIWRATNEQSIQNLAALTIGNFLGSDEVGAQKLAEIMAEAGPSSATDEEREAFRSTLESILTAYELEGRDALQLSAPPGMEEAIDRLKETEIKRICEIRNRIAIVAQMGYMYLNVRGSPGFEDLTKRALEASTESFEANMLLYACAPIAETLDTSAWHRMSALIIMILMDVDLGYCDALEKLATAITPERLKHRFVE
;
A
#
# COMPACT_ATOMS: atom_id res chain seq x y z
N MET A 1 -0.96 38.44 -2.49
CA MET A 1 -2.14 37.55 -2.42
C MET A 1 -1.81 36.26 -3.14
N VAL A 2 -1.54 35.17 -2.41
CA VAL A 2 -1.28 33.85 -3.00
C VAL A 2 -2.64 33.18 -3.23
N GLY A 3 -3.07 33.09 -4.47
CA GLY A 3 -4.34 32.45 -4.83
C GLY A 3 -4.33 30.99 -4.37
N ARG A 4 -5.34 30.61 -3.56
CA ARG A 4 -5.64 29.20 -3.27
C ARG A 4 -5.82 28.49 -4.62
N ARG A 5 -4.86 27.67 -5.06
CA ARG A 5 -5.04 26.75 -6.19
C ARG A 5 -6.26 25.90 -5.86
N GLY A 6 -7.34 26.06 -6.63
CA GLY A 6 -8.55 25.27 -6.45
C GLY A 6 -8.20 23.79 -6.48
N ARG A 7 -8.74 23.01 -5.53
CA ARG A 7 -8.61 21.54 -5.53
C ARG A 7 -9.13 21.01 -6.86
N SER A 8 -8.41 20.08 -7.49
CA SER A 8 -8.84 19.56 -8.78
C SER A 8 -10.16 18.81 -8.63
N VAL A 9 -11.05 18.88 -9.62
CA VAL A 9 -12.31 18.12 -9.61
C VAL A 9 -12.03 16.62 -9.46
N HIS A 10 -10.91 16.13 -10.02
CA HIS A 10 -10.45 14.75 -9.87
C HIS A 10 -10.15 14.38 -8.41
N GLU A 11 -9.48 15.27 -7.67
CA GLU A 11 -9.20 15.06 -6.23
C GLU A 11 -10.51 14.97 -5.43
N ALA A 12 -11.48 15.84 -5.72
CA ALA A 12 -12.80 15.78 -5.09
C ALA A 12 -13.54 14.48 -5.41
N VAL A 13 -13.47 14.03 -6.66
CA VAL A 13 -14.05 12.74 -7.09
C VAL A 13 -13.38 11.57 -6.38
N LEU A 14 -12.04 11.53 -6.30
CA LEU A 14 -11.33 10.47 -5.59
C LEU A 14 -11.66 10.51 -4.11
N ARG A 15 -11.69 11.68 -3.48
CA ARG A 15 -12.13 11.81 -2.09
C ARG A 15 -13.51 11.21 -1.89
N ILE A 16 -14.50 11.51 -2.73
CA ILE A 16 -15.85 10.92 -2.59
C ILE A 16 -15.82 9.40 -2.84
N PHE A 17 -15.10 8.96 -3.87
CA PHE A 17 -15.04 7.55 -4.26
C PHE A 17 -14.29 6.67 -3.24
N THR A 18 -13.26 7.21 -2.59
CA THR A 18 -12.35 6.48 -1.69
C THR A 18 -12.54 6.81 -0.21
N VAL A 19 -13.36 7.82 0.12
CA VAL A 19 -13.80 8.03 1.50
C VAL A 19 -14.51 6.76 1.95
N ASP A 20 -14.03 6.25 3.08
CA ASP A 20 -14.49 5.05 3.74
C ASP A 20 -16.03 5.00 3.77
N PRO A 21 -16.68 3.97 3.19
CA PRO A 21 -18.15 3.80 3.23
C PRO A 21 -18.64 3.45 4.64
N ARG A 22 -17.82 3.70 5.66
CA ARG A 22 -18.11 3.54 7.08
C ARG A 22 -18.11 4.86 7.85
N LYS A 23 -17.72 5.97 7.21
CA LYS A 23 -18.03 7.35 7.66
C LYS A 23 -19.36 7.86 7.10
N LEU A 24 -19.88 7.17 6.08
CA LEU A 24 -21.30 7.08 5.73
C LEU A 24 -21.74 5.69 6.19
N ASP A 25 -23.02 5.49 6.49
CA ASP A 25 -23.51 4.21 7.00
C ASP A 25 -23.09 3.05 6.08
N LEU A 26 -22.68 1.91 6.64
CA LEU A 26 -22.19 0.71 5.91
C LEU A 26 -23.22 0.14 4.91
N PHE A 27 -24.43 0.68 4.92
CA PHE A 27 -25.59 0.23 4.18
C PHE A 27 -26.19 1.32 3.29
N GLU A 28 -25.60 2.51 3.25
CA GLU A 28 -25.98 3.55 2.30
C GLU A 28 -25.07 3.53 1.08
N PRO A 29 -25.64 3.46 -0.14
CA PRO A 29 -24.84 3.57 -1.35
C PRO A 29 -24.12 4.92 -1.32
N CYS A 30 -22.79 4.89 -1.46
CA CYS A 30 -21.99 6.07 -1.71
C CYS A 30 -22.70 6.94 -2.76
N LEU A 31 -22.61 8.28 -2.61
CA LEU A 31 -23.02 9.20 -3.66
C LEU A 31 -22.56 8.62 -5.00
N ARG A 32 -23.51 8.37 -5.91
CA ARG A 32 -23.26 7.68 -7.18
C ARG A 32 -22.35 8.54 -8.05
N VAL A 33 -21.05 8.47 -7.79
CA VAL A 33 -20.04 9.06 -8.66
C VAL A 33 -20.18 8.33 -9.99
N PRO A 34 -20.43 9.04 -11.11
CA PRO A 34 -20.52 8.40 -12.40
C PRO A 34 -19.22 7.66 -12.71
N GLU A 35 -19.32 6.49 -13.33
CA GLU A 35 -18.16 5.68 -13.75
C GLU A 35 -17.12 6.52 -14.50
N LYS A 36 -17.58 7.34 -15.44
CA LYS A 36 -16.71 8.26 -16.19
C LYS A 36 -15.91 9.19 -15.27
N GLY A 37 -16.53 9.68 -14.19
CA GLY A 37 -15.86 10.51 -13.20
C GLY A 37 -14.77 9.74 -12.44
N ILE A 38 -15.08 8.52 -12.00
CA ILE A 38 -14.13 7.64 -11.29
C ILE A 38 -12.93 7.35 -12.20
N ARG A 39 -13.17 6.91 -13.44
CA ARG A 39 -12.09 6.59 -14.40
C ARG A 39 -11.23 7.80 -14.71
N SER A 40 -11.83 8.94 -15.07
CA SER A 40 -11.07 10.17 -15.35
C SER A 40 -10.24 10.62 -14.14
N ALA A 41 -10.74 10.42 -12.92
CA ALA A 41 -10.00 10.78 -11.72
C ALA A 41 -8.84 9.81 -11.40
N LEU A 42 -9.02 8.50 -11.62
CA LEU A 42 -7.95 7.51 -11.52
C LEU A 42 -6.89 7.70 -12.62
N GLU A 43 -7.28 8.01 -13.85
CA GLU A 43 -6.32 8.38 -14.91
C GLU A 43 -5.54 9.65 -14.54
N TRP A 44 -6.22 10.66 -14.00
CA TRP A 44 -5.56 11.86 -13.51
C TRP A 44 -4.58 11.52 -12.38
N PHE A 45 -4.92 10.59 -11.49
CA PHE A 45 -4.04 10.10 -10.44
C PHE A 45 -2.80 9.40 -11.01
N VAL A 46 -2.95 8.53 -12.01
CA VAL A 46 -1.81 7.88 -12.70
C VAL A 46 -0.91 8.92 -13.40
N LYS A 47 -1.50 9.94 -14.03
CA LYS A 47 -0.76 10.99 -14.76
C LYS A 47 -0.04 11.97 -13.82
N HIS A 48 -0.71 12.38 -12.74
CA HIS A 48 -0.36 13.57 -11.95
C HIS A 48 -0.29 13.33 -10.45
N GLY A 49 -0.92 12.28 -9.93
CA GLY A 49 -0.82 11.88 -8.53
C GLY A 49 0.59 11.48 -8.15
N ASP A 50 1.42 11.09 -9.14
CA ASP A 50 2.79 10.65 -8.89
C ASP A 50 3.87 11.54 -9.52
N GLN A 51 4.50 12.36 -8.68
CA GLN A 51 5.89 12.78 -8.86
C GLN A 51 6.83 11.73 -8.23
N SER A 52 6.58 10.44 -8.53
CA SER A 52 7.14 9.30 -7.82
C SER A 52 8.65 9.38 -7.65
N ILE A 53 9.09 8.89 -6.50
CA ILE A 53 10.46 8.45 -6.27
C ILE A 53 10.96 7.60 -7.45
N ASP A 54 10.13 6.72 -7.99
CA ASP A 54 10.44 5.87 -9.14
C ASP A 54 10.85 6.68 -10.37
N ARG A 55 10.09 7.72 -10.75
CA ARG A 55 10.46 8.59 -11.88
C ARG A 55 11.74 9.37 -11.63
N ARG A 56 12.10 9.65 -10.37
CA ARG A 56 13.38 10.30 -10.03
C ARG A 56 14.52 9.31 -10.15
N VAL A 57 14.31 8.09 -9.65
CA VAL A 57 15.24 6.97 -9.73
C VAL A 57 15.50 6.59 -11.19
N GLU A 58 14.46 6.35 -11.99
CA GLU A 58 14.60 6.06 -13.43
C GLU A 58 15.39 7.13 -14.18
N ARG A 59 15.13 8.43 -13.91
CA ARG A 59 15.87 9.52 -14.54
C ARG A 59 17.32 9.56 -14.09
N ALA A 60 17.60 9.25 -12.82
CA ALA A 60 18.96 9.17 -12.31
C ALA A 60 19.71 7.99 -12.95
N LEU A 61 19.07 6.83 -13.02
CA LEU A 61 19.58 5.61 -13.67
C LEU A 61 19.85 5.83 -15.17
N LYS A 62 18.93 6.47 -15.90
CA LYS A 62 19.12 6.82 -17.33
C LYS A 62 20.29 7.78 -17.58
N ARG A 63 20.66 8.59 -16.58
CA ARG A 63 21.80 9.54 -16.66
C ARG A 63 23.11 8.93 -16.20
N ALA A 64 23.06 7.81 -15.48
CA ALA A 64 24.25 7.11 -15.00
C ALA A 64 24.98 6.46 -16.18
N LYS A 65 26.29 6.72 -16.29
CA LYS A 65 27.13 6.15 -17.35
C LYS A 65 27.62 4.72 -17.04
N ASN A 66 27.69 4.35 -15.76
CA ASN A 66 28.15 3.03 -15.30
C ASN A 66 27.02 2.29 -14.58
N GLN A 67 26.90 0.99 -14.87
CA GLN A 67 25.89 0.12 -14.27
C GLN A 67 26.28 -0.39 -12.87
N GLU A 68 27.55 -0.30 -12.46
CA GLU A 68 28.04 -0.85 -11.19
C GLU A 68 27.60 -0.07 -9.94
N HIS A 69 27.13 1.18 -10.07
CA HIS A 69 26.70 2.01 -8.94
C HIS A 69 25.17 2.20 -8.86
N LYS A 70 24.38 1.32 -9.48
CA LYS A 70 22.92 1.49 -9.50
C LYS A 70 22.32 1.51 -8.09
N ALA A 71 22.72 0.59 -7.21
CA ALA A 71 22.22 0.52 -5.84
C ALA A 71 22.51 1.80 -5.05
N GLU A 72 23.73 2.35 -5.15
CA GLU A 72 24.10 3.61 -4.51
C GLU A 72 23.31 4.80 -5.05
N ILE A 73 23.10 4.86 -6.36
CA ILE A 73 22.30 5.93 -7.01
C ILE A 73 20.86 5.87 -6.54
N ILE A 74 20.24 4.68 -6.53
CA ILE A 74 18.87 4.46 -6.07
C ILE A 74 18.77 4.87 -4.60
N SER A 75 19.67 4.35 -3.75
CA SER A 75 19.72 4.65 -2.33
C SER A 75 19.81 6.15 -2.06
N HIS A 76 20.72 6.85 -2.75
CA HIS A 76 20.92 8.29 -2.56
C HIS A 76 19.68 9.10 -2.96
N VAL A 77 19.10 8.80 -4.13
CA VAL A 77 17.90 9.49 -4.62
C VAL A 77 16.71 9.22 -3.69
N ALA A 78 16.57 7.97 -3.24
CA ALA A 78 15.51 7.54 -2.34
C ALA A 78 15.64 8.20 -0.96
N ALA A 79 16.81 8.09 -0.32
CA ALA A 79 17.07 8.69 0.98
C ALA A 79 16.87 10.21 0.95
N GLN A 80 17.32 10.89 -0.12
CA GLN A 80 17.08 12.31 -0.29
C GLN A 80 15.59 12.64 -0.45
N HIS A 81 14.84 11.82 -1.20
CA HIS A 81 13.39 11.98 -1.36
C HIS A 81 12.68 11.86 -0.01
N PHE A 82 12.89 10.77 0.72
CA PHE A 82 12.23 10.51 2.00
C PHE A 82 12.67 11.49 3.09
N ARG A 83 13.95 11.90 3.12
CA ARG A 83 14.44 12.92 4.05
C ARG A 83 13.81 14.29 3.81
N ASN A 84 13.64 14.69 2.54
CA ASN A 84 12.95 15.93 2.22
C ASN A 84 11.47 15.89 2.61
N ALA A 85 10.80 14.75 2.38
CA ALA A 85 9.42 14.53 2.79
C ALA A 85 9.26 14.56 4.32
N TYR A 86 10.26 14.07 5.07
CA TYR A 86 10.30 14.12 6.52
C TYR A 86 10.52 15.53 7.07
N LEU A 87 11.52 16.25 6.57
CA LEU A 87 11.90 17.59 7.08
C LEU A 87 10.93 18.70 6.67
N TYR A 88 10.36 18.59 5.48
CA TYR A 88 9.44 19.57 4.91
C TYR A 88 8.15 18.86 4.51
N PRO A 89 7.36 18.40 5.49
CA PRO A 89 6.12 17.70 5.19
C PRO A 89 5.23 18.65 4.37
N PRO A 90 4.74 18.24 3.19
CA PRO A 90 3.85 19.06 2.40
C PRO A 90 2.62 19.46 3.24
N PRO A 91 1.99 20.62 2.95
CA PRO A 91 0.82 21.10 3.70
C PRO A 91 -0.38 20.15 3.67
N THR A 92 -0.35 19.16 2.77
CA THR A 92 -1.14 17.93 2.80
C THR A 92 -0.15 16.79 2.98
N ALA A 93 -0.22 16.05 4.10
CA ALA A 93 0.71 14.96 4.44
C ALA A 93 0.56 13.77 3.48
N GLU A 94 1.07 13.94 2.27
CA GLU A 94 0.78 13.13 1.11
C GLU A 94 2.04 12.34 0.72
N HIS A 95 1.81 11.10 0.26
CA HIS A 95 2.60 10.37 -0.73
C HIS A 95 3.12 8.97 -0.34
N ALA A 96 2.93 8.47 0.88
CA ALA A 96 3.31 7.07 1.17
C ALA A 96 2.52 6.44 2.33
N PRO A 97 2.33 5.10 2.35
CA PRO A 97 1.80 4.41 3.53
C PRO A 97 2.63 4.75 4.80
N PRO A 98 2.20 4.62 6.09
CA PRO A 98 3.10 4.87 7.22
C PRO A 98 4.25 3.86 7.26
N ILE A 99 4.05 2.66 6.72
CA ILE A 99 5.14 1.72 6.36
C ILE A 99 6.21 2.43 5.52
N TRP A 100 5.77 3.38 4.68
CA TRP A 100 6.58 4.16 3.75
C TRP A 100 6.77 5.63 4.15
N ARG A 101 6.40 5.97 5.38
CA ARG A 101 6.58 7.31 5.92
C ARG A 101 7.81 7.27 6.79
N ALA A 102 8.80 8.07 6.42
CA ALA A 102 9.93 8.34 7.28
C ALA A 102 9.45 8.96 8.61
N THR A 103 9.76 8.32 9.73
CA THR A 103 9.52 8.78 11.11
C THR A 103 10.82 9.18 11.81
N ASN A 104 11.95 8.64 11.35
CA ASN A 104 13.30 8.89 11.83
C ASN A 104 14.34 8.55 10.73
N GLU A 105 15.63 8.77 11.02
CA GLU A 105 16.69 8.49 10.04
C GLU A 105 16.78 6.99 9.67
N GLN A 106 16.53 6.07 10.61
CA GLN A 106 16.52 4.63 10.33
C GLN A 106 15.43 4.26 9.32
N SER A 107 14.22 4.79 9.49
CA SER A 107 13.12 4.57 8.55
C SER A 107 13.40 5.15 7.16
N ILE A 108 14.17 6.25 7.04
CA ILE A 108 14.61 6.76 5.74
C ILE A 108 15.52 5.75 5.05
N GLN A 109 16.45 5.15 5.78
CA GLN A 109 17.35 4.13 5.24
C GLN A 109 16.61 2.84 4.86
N ASN A 110 15.66 2.41 5.70
CA ASN A 110 14.80 1.26 5.41
C ASN A 110 14.00 1.48 4.11
N LEU A 111 13.49 2.69 3.90
CA LEU A 111 12.76 3.02 2.67
C LEU A 111 13.62 3.13 1.43
N ALA A 112 14.85 3.62 1.61
CA ALA A 112 15.84 3.57 0.55
C ALA A 112 16.15 2.11 0.17
N ALA A 113 16.33 1.21 1.15
CA ALA A 113 16.57 -0.21 0.91
C ALA A 113 15.40 -0.88 0.16
N LEU A 114 14.14 -0.62 0.55
CA LEU A 114 13.00 -1.13 -0.19
C LEU A 114 12.94 -0.57 -1.64
N THR A 115 13.37 0.67 -1.86
CA THR A 115 13.46 1.25 -3.21
C THR A 115 14.56 0.54 -4.03
N ILE A 116 15.68 0.16 -3.43
CA ILE A 116 16.71 -0.66 -4.09
C ILE A 116 16.11 -1.99 -4.50
N GLY A 117 15.43 -2.69 -3.58
CA GLY A 117 14.79 -3.97 -3.85
C GLY A 117 13.76 -3.88 -4.99
N ASN A 118 12.97 -2.80 -5.03
CA ASN A 118 12.01 -2.55 -6.12
C ASN A 118 12.67 -2.40 -7.51
N PHE A 119 13.87 -1.84 -7.59
CA PHE A 119 14.53 -1.53 -8.87
C PHE A 119 15.57 -2.56 -9.32
N LEU A 120 16.19 -3.27 -8.38
CA LEU A 120 17.27 -4.23 -8.66
C LEU A 120 16.96 -5.66 -8.20
N GLY A 121 15.87 -5.87 -7.47
CA GLY A 121 15.40 -7.15 -6.94
C GLY A 121 15.68 -7.32 -5.44
N SER A 122 14.87 -8.17 -4.78
CA SER A 122 14.98 -8.42 -3.33
C SER A 122 16.35 -8.89 -2.87
N ASP A 123 17.09 -9.61 -3.72
CA ASP A 123 18.39 -10.20 -3.41
C ASP A 123 19.46 -9.14 -3.08
N GLU A 124 19.33 -7.94 -3.64
CA GLU A 124 20.24 -6.81 -3.36
C GLU A 124 20.05 -6.23 -1.94
N VAL A 125 18.92 -6.54 -1.29
CA VAL A 125 18.59 -6.13 0.07
C VAL A 125 18.75 -7.30 1.05
N GLY A 126 18.33 -8.49 0.63
CA GLY A 126 18.36 -9.75 1.40
C GLY A 126 17.14 -9.97 2.30
N ALA A 127 16.64 -11.20 2.36
CA ALA A 127 15.47 -11.62 3.13
C ALA A 127 15.46 -11.13 4.59
N GLN A 128 16.58 -11.27 5.30
CA GLN A 128 16.68 -10.84 6.70
C GLN A 128 16.41 -9.34 6.84
N LYS A 129 17.01 -8.51 5.96
CA LYS A 129 16.86 -7.07 6.05
C LYS A 129 15.44 -6.63 5.69
N LEU A 130 14.81 -7.31 4.73
CA LEU A 130 13.41 -7.09 4.37
C LEU A 130 12.46 -7.43 5.51
N ALA A 131 12.67 -8.57 6.17
CA ALA A 131 11.90 -8.98 7.35
C ALA A 131 12.01 -7.97 8.50
N GLU A 132 13.22 -7.45 8.77
CA GLU A 132 13.45 -6.39 9.76
C GLU A 132 12.64 -5.13 9.45
N ILE A 133 12.74 -4.63 8.21
CA ILE A 133 12.07 -3.39 7.78
C ILE A 133 10.55 -3.53 7.94
N MET A 134 9.99 -4.70 7.60
CA MET A 134 8.55 -4.96 7.68
C MET A 134 8.07 -5.17 9.11
N ALA A 135 8.84 -5.84 9.95
CA ALA A 135 8.53 -6.01 11.36
C ALA A 135 8.52 -4.66 12.10
N GLU A 136 9.41 -3.74 11.74
CA GLU A 136 9.44 -2.37 12.27
C GLU A 136 8.23 -1.52 11.85
N ALA A 137 7.63 -1.82 10.69
CA ALA A 137 6.41 -1.18 10.23
C ALA A 137 5.13 -1.73 10.89
N GLY A 138 5.27 -2.75 11.74
CA GLY A 138 4.22 -3.30 12.58
C GLY A 138 3.59 -2.26 13.53
N PRO A 139 2.50 -2.60 14.24
CA PRO A 139 1.87 -1.65 15.14
C PRO A 139 2.81 -1.27 16.28
N SER A 140 2.76 0.00 16.69
CA SER A 140 3.55 0.50 17.83
C SER A 140 3.20 -0.21 19.15
N SER A 141 2.02 -0.82 19.24
CA SER A 141 1.51 -1.60 20.36
C SER A 141 2.01 -3.05 20.44
N ALA A 142 2.67 -3.58 19.40
CA ALA A 142 3.22 -4.94 19.45
C ALA A 142 4.33 -5.06 20.50
N THR A 143 4.35 -6.18 21.24
CA THR A 143 5.46 -6.48 22.15
C THR A 143 6.72 -6.84 21.36
N ASP A 144 7.89 -6.76 21.99
CA ASP A 144 9.15 -7.14 21.33
C ASP A 144 9.18 -8.62 20.95
N GLU A 145 8.57 -9.49 21.77
CA GLU A 145 8.39 -10.92 21.48
C GLU A 145 7.50 -11.14 20.26
N GLU A 146 6.40 -10.38 20.14
CA GLU A 146 5.51 -10.45 18.99
C GLU A 146 6.19 -9.93 17.71
N ARG A 147 6.99 -8.86 17.81
CA ARG A 147 7.78 -8.34 16.70
C ARG A 147 8.84 -9.33 16.24
N GLU A 148 9.52 -9.99 17.17
CA GLU A 148 10.56 -10.97 16.85
C GLU A 148 9.97 -12.24 16.22
N ALA A 149 8.88 -12.76 16.78
CA ALA A 149 8.16 -13.90 16.20
C ALA A 149 7.66 -13.58 14.78
N PHE A 150 7.17 -12.35 14.59
CA PHE A 150 6.71 -11.87 13.31
C PHE A 150 7.85 -11.69 12.30
N ARG A 151 8.98 -11.09 12.71
CA ARG A 151 10.20 -10.99 11.90
C ARG A 151 10.69 -12.36 11.45
N SER A 152 10.80 -13.31 12.38
CA SER A 152 11.26 -14.68 12.08
C SER A 152 10.34 -15.39 11.07
N THR A 153 9.03 -15.17 11.19
CA THR A 153 8.07 -15.72 10.23
C THR A 153 8.27 -15.11 8.83
N LEU A 154 8.42 -13.79 8.74
CA LEU A 154 8.66 -13.10 7.46
C LEU A 154 9.99 -13.51 6.83
N GLU A 155 11.05 -13.60 7.61
CA GLU A 155 12.36 -14.07 7.15
C GLU A 155 12.25 -15.47 6.56
N SER A 156 11.54 -16.39 7.22
CA SER A 156 11.32 -17.74 6.70
C SER A 156 10.55 -17.75 5.37
N ILE A 157 9.55 -16.88 5.19
CA ILE A 157 8.79 -16.77 3.93
C ILE A 157 9.70 -16.22 2.82
N LEU A 158 10.46 -15.16 3.12
CA LEU A 158 11.34 -14.49 2.17
C LEU A 158 12.49 -15.39 1.74
N THR A 159 13.11 -16.13 2.66
CA THR A 159 14.13 -17.12 2.33
C THR A 159 13.57 -18.24 1.46
N ALA A 160 12.32 -18.68 1.70
CA ALA A 160 11.69 -19.66 0.82
C ALA A 160 11.51 -19.11 -0.61
N TYR A 161 11.14 -17.83 -0.74
CA TYR A 161 11.01 -17.17 -2.05
C TYR A 161 12.36 -17.08 -2.77
N GLU A 162 13.43 -16.65 -2.08
CA GLU A 162 14.80 -16.62 -2.60
C GLU A 162 15.25 -18.00 -3.10
N LEU A 163 14.97 -19.07 -2.32
CA LEU A 163 15.31 -20.45 -2.69
C LEU A 163 14.51 -20.97 -3.89
N GLU A 164 13.28 -20.49 -4.08
CA GLU A 164 12.44 -20.79 -5.25
C GLU A 164 12.78 -19.91 -6.46
N GLY A 165 13.72 -18.96 -6.34
CA GLY A 165 14.04 -17.99 -7.38
C GLY A 165 12.92 -16.98 -7.63
N ARG A 166 12.03 -16.78 -6.66
CA ARG A 166 11.00 -15.75 -6.68
C ARG A 166 11.55 -14.49 -6.02
N ASP A 167 11.40 -13.36 -6.69
CA ASP A 167 11.76 -12.07 -6.13
C ASP A 167 10.61 -11.57 -5.23
N ALA A 168 10.86 -11.50 -3.92
CA ALA A 168 9.84 -11.12 -2.96
C ALA A 168 9.45 -9.64 -3.04
N LEU A 169 10.32 -8.80 -3.62
CA LEU A 169 10.08 -7.38 -3.83
C LEU A 169 9.86 -7.03 -5.30
N GLN A 170 9.62 -8.01 -6.18
CA GLN A 170 9.01 -7.74 -7.47
C GLN A 170 7.59 -7.20 -7.22
N LEU A 171 7.45 -5.96 -6.78
CA LEU A 171 6.39 -5.13 -7.28
C LEU A 171 6.71 -5.05 -8.77
N SER A 172 6.01 -5.81 -9.62
CA SER A 172 6.10 -5.72 -11.07
C SER A 172 6.35 -4.26 -11.41
N ALA A 173 7.45 -3.98 -12.14
CA ALA A 173 7.81 -2.61 -12.48
C ALA A 173 6.54 -1.87 -12.85
N PRO A 174 6.15 -0.82 -12.10
CA PRO A 174 4.79 -0.29 -12.19
C PRO A 174 4.52 -0.03 -13.66
N PRO A 175 3.41 -0.58 -14.21
CA PRO A 175 3.20 -0.56 -15.64
C PRO A 175 3.35 0.86 -16.14
N GLY A 176 3.88 0.99 -17.36
CA GLY A 176 4.08 2.30 -17.95
C GLY A 176 2.80 3.12 -17.84
N MET A 177 2.90 4.43 -17.65
CA MET A 177 1.72 5.29 -17.46
C MET A 177 0.60 5.02 -18.49
N GLU A 178 0.99 4.75 -19.74
CA GLU A 178 0.09 4.40 -20.84
C GLU A 178 -0.58 3.03 -20.63
N GLU A 179 0.18 2.01 -20.24
CA GLU A 179 -0.33 0.67 -19.91
C GLU A 179 -1.30 0.71 -18.73
N ALA A 180 -0.97 1.48 -17.68
CA ALA A 180 -1.85 1.68 -16.54
C ALA A 180 -3.17 2.37 -16.94
N ILE A 181 -3.11 3.35 -17.83
CA ILE A 181 -4.30 4.03 -18.37
C ILE A 181 -5.13 3.08 -19.25
N ASP A 182 -4.50 2.30 -20.12
CA ASP A 182 -5.22 1.40 -21.02
C ASP A 182 -5.90 0.27 -20.25
N ARG A 183 -5.21 -0.30 -19.28
CA ARG A 183 -5.78 -1.28 -18.37
C ARG A 183 -6.91 -0.70 -17.51
N LEU A 184 -6.80 0.55 -17.08
CA LEU A 184 -7.89 1.27 -16.43
C LEU A 184 -9.11 1.48 -17.34
N LYS A 185 -8.95 1.57 -18.67
CA LYS A 185 -10.09 1.65 -19.61
C LYS A 185 -10.76 0.28 -19.80
N GLU A 186 -9.96 -0.78 -19.86
CA GLU A 186 -10.42 -2.15 -20.11
C GLU A 186 -11.07 -2.81 -18.88
N THR A 187 -10.64 -2.42 -17.67
CA THR A 187 -11.18 -2.99 -16.43
C THR A 187 -12.64 -2.59 -16.23
N GLU A 188 -13.53 -3.56 -15.97
CA GLU A 188 -14.93 -3.26 -15.62
C GLU A 188 -15.03 -2.43 -14.34
N ILE A 189 -15.93 -1.44 -14.30
CA ILE A 189 -16.09 -0.58 -13.11
C ILE A 189 -16.48 -1.40 -11.86
N LYS A 190 -17.20 -2.51 -12.04
CA LYS A 190 -17.55 -3.43 -10.97
C LYS A 190 -16.30 -3.95 -10.25
N ARG A 191 -15.27 -4.35 -11.00
CA ARG A 191 -14.00 -4.83 -10.43
C ARG A 191 -13.25 -3.75 -9.66
N ILE A 192 -13.23 -2.52 -10.16
CA ILE A 192 -12.62 -1.37 -9.47
C ILE A 192 -13.33 -1.12 -8.13
N CYS A 193 -14.66 -1.17 -8.12
CA CYS A 193 -15.47 -1.03 -6.92
C CYS A 193 -15.25 -2.19 -5.92
N GLU A 194 -15.15 -3.43 -6.39
CA GLU A 194 -14.85 -4.61 -5.55
C GLU A 194 -13.51 -4.48 -4.85
N ILE A 195 -12.45 -4.13 -5.59
CA ILE A 195 -11.11 -3.92 -5.03
C ILE A 195 -11.15 -2.82 -3.97
N ARG A 196 -11.74 -1.68 -4.31
CA ARG A 196 -11.92 -0.55 -3.39
C ARG A 196 -12.62 -0.99 -2.10
N ASN A 197 -13.70 -1.75 -2.21
CA ASN A 197 -14.47 -2.22 -1.05
C ASN A 197 -13.68 -3.20 -0.19
N ARG A 198 -12.95 -4.14 -0.81
CA ARG A 198 -12.08 -5.07 -0.07
C ARG A 198 -10.94 -4.33 0.64
N ILE A 199 -10.32 -3.33 0.01
CA ILE A 199 -9.32 -2.46 0.65
C ILE A 199 -9.94 -1.76 1.87
N ALA A 200 -11.16 -1.22 1.75
CA ALA A 200 -11.85 -0.61 2.89
C ALA A 200 -12.10 -1.63 4.01
N ILE A 201 -12.48 -2.87 3.68
CA ILE A 201 -12.65 -3.97 4.65
C ILE A 201 -11.35 -4.18 5.43
N VAL A 202 -10.26 -4.45 4.72
CA VAL A 202 -8.93 -4.67 5.30
C VAL A 202 -8.44 -3.45 6.09
N ALA A 203 -8.71 -2.23 5.63
CA ALA A 203 -8.31 -1.02 6.32
C ALA A 203 -8.84 -0.97 7.76
N GLN A 204 -10.15 -1.17 7.96
CA GLN A 204 -10.66 -1.09 9.31
C GLN A 204 -10.44 -2.33 10.13
N MET A 205 -10.55 -3.52 9.54
CA MET A 205 -10.35 -4.72 10.32
C MET A 205 -8.87 -4.89 10.68
N GLY A 206 -7.96 -4.46 9.81
CA GLY A 206 -6.55 -4.27 10.12
C GLY A 206 -6.36 -3.24 11.23
N TYR A 207 -6.97 -2.05 11.13
CA TYR A 207 -6.92 -1.07 12.22
C TYR A 207 -7.44 -1.63 13.55
N MET A 208 -8.58 -2.33 13.56
CA MET A 208 -9.11 -2.97 14.75
C MET A 208 -8.13 -4.01 15.29
N TYR A 209 -7.64 -4.92 14.45
CA TYR A 209 -6.61 -5.89 14.83
C TYR A 209 -5.42 -5.21 15.53
N LEU A 210 -4.86 -4.16 14.93
CA LEU A 210 -3.71 -3.44 15.50
C LEU A 210 -4.00 -2.74 16.84
N ASN A 211 -5.27 -2.42 17.13
CA ASN A 211 -5.67 -1.69 18.34
C ASN A 211 -6.31 -2.55 19.45
N VAL A 212 -6.90 -3.71 19.12
CA VAL A 212 -7.62 -4.57 20.09
C VAL A 212 -7.00 -5.95 20.28
N ARG A 213 -5.84 -6.22 19.68
CA ARG A 213 -5.07 -7.47 19.90
C ARG A 213 -4.85 -7.71 21.40
N GLY A 214 -5.08 -8.93 21.85
CA GLY A 214 -4.97 -9.33 23.26
C GLY A 214 -6.18 -9.00 24.14
N SER A 215 -7.26 -8.43 23.56
CA SER A 215 -8.52 -8.21 24.28
C SER A 215 -9.41 -9.47 24.24
N PRO A 216 -9.91 -9.99 25.38
CA PRO A 216 -10.68 -11.23 25.46
C PRO A 216 -11.94 -11.30 24.59
N GLY A 217 -12.48 -10.15 24.16
CA GLY A 217 -13.65 -10.07 23.27
C GLY A 217 -13.33 -10.10 21.76
N PHE A 218 -12.06 -10.08 21.37
CA PHE A 218 -11.62 -9.95 19.98
C PHE A 218 -10.57 -11.00 19.56
N GLU A 219 -10.26 -11.96 20.43
CA GLU A 219 -9.24 -12.99 20.18
C GLU A 219 -9.44 -13.71 18.85
N ASP A 220 -10.67 -14.18 18.56
CA ASP A 220 -10.99 -14.87 17.30
C ASP A 220 -10.80 -14.00 16.04
N LEU A 221 -11.09 -12.70 16.12
CA LEU A 221 -10.86 -11.79 15.00
C LEU A 221 -9.36 -11.56 14.82
N THR A 222 -8.65 -11.34 15.92
CA THR A 222 -7.22 -11.04 15.90
C THR A 222 -6.38 -12.23 15.45
N LYS A 223 -6.79 -13.44 15.82
CA LYS A 223 -6.17 -14.69 15.38
C LYS A 223 -6.36 -14.90 13.88
N ARG A 224 -7.59 -14.79 13.35
CA ARG A 224 -7.86 -14.93 11.91
C ARG A 224 -7.14 -13.87 11.07
N ALA A 225 -7.09 -12.63 11.56
CA ALA A 225 -6.38 -11.55 10.88
C ALA A 225 -4.87 -11.82 10.83
N LEU A 226 -4.29 -12.28 11.94
CA LEU A 226 -2.88 -12.66 12.02
C LEU A 226 -2.59 -13.82 11.06
N GLU A 227 -3.33 -14.93 11.16
CA GLU A 227 -3.18 -16.12 10.31
C GLU A 227 -3.20 -15.72 8.82
N ALA A 228 -4.25 -15.03 8.37
CA ALA A 228 -4.38 -14.61 6.98
C ALA A 228 -3.26 -13.65 6.52
N SER A 229 -2.80 -12.75 7.39
CA SER A 229 -1.68 -11.84 7.08
C SER A 229 -0.31 -12.50 7.05
N THR A 230 -0.19 -13.72 7.58
CA THR A 230 1.05 -14.51 7.60
C THR A 230 1.05 -15.65 6.58
N GLU A 231 -0.04 -15.85 5.83
CA GLU A 231 -0.12 -16.87 4.77
C GLU A 231 0.77 -16.55 3.56
N SER A 232 1.04 -15.27 3.31
CA SER A 232 1.83 -14.80 2.17
C SER A 232 2.44 -13.44 2.45
N PHE A 233 3.49 -13.12 1.70
CA PHE A 233 4.13 -11.82 1.73
C PHE A 233 3.16 -10.69 1.35
N GLU A 234 2.37 -10.90 0.30
CA GLU A 234 1.43 -9.93 -0.24
C GLU A 234 0.30 -9.63 0.72
N ALA A 235 -0.22 -10.65 1.41
CA ALA A 235 -1.24 -10.48 2.44
C ALA A 235 -0.71 -9.65 3.61
N ASN A 236 0.55 -9.86 3.97
CA ASN A 236 1.18 -9.06 4.99
C ASN A 236 1.27 -7.58 4.59
N MET A 237 1.84 -7.33 3.41
CA MET A 237 2.01 -6.01 2.83
C MET A 237 0.68 -5.26 2.71
N LEU A 238 -0.37 -5.93 2.24
CA LEU A 238 -1.70 -5.34 2.10
C LEU A 238 -2.32 -4.98 3.45
N LEU A 239 -2.20 -5.83 4.48
CA LEU A 239 -2.73 -5.53 5.81
C LEU A 239 -2.16 -4.20 6.33
N TYR A 240 -0.84 -4.06 6.31
CA TYR A 240 -0.16 -2.87 6.80
C TYR A 240 -0.36 -1.66 5.89
N ALA A 241 -0.56 -1.86 4.57
CA ALA A 241 -0.76 -0.75 3.65
C ALA A 241 -2.18 -0.18 3.77
N CYS A 242 -3.15 -1.05 4.05
CA CYS A 242 -4.56 -0.71 4.21
C CYS A 242 -4.87 -0.14 5.59
N ALA A 243 -4.38 -0.73 6.69
CA ALA A 243 -4.79 -0.34 8.05
C ALA A 243 -4.77 1.18 8.35
N PRO A 244 -3.77 1.95 7.87
CA PRO A 244 -3.69 3.39 8.09
C PRO A 244 -4.72 4.24 7.32
N ILE A 245 -5.42 3.66 6.33
CA ILE A 245 -6.61 4.31 5.72
C ILE A 245 -7.64 4.61 6.80
N ALA A 246 -7.83 3.71 7.77
CA ALA A 246 -8.82 3.85 8.83
C ALA A 246 -8.35 4.75 9.99
N GLU A 247 -7.04 4.93 10.16
CA GLU A 247 -6.46 5.80 11.20
C GLU A 247 -6.47 7.30 10.81
N THR A 248 -6.34 7.60 9.51
CA THR A 248 -6.10 8.97 9.05
C THR A 248 -7.38 9.80 8.91
N LEU A 249 -7.37 11.02 9.46
CA LEU A 249 -8.38 12.06 9.16
C LEU A 249 -8.36 12.36 7.64
N ASP A 250 -9.53 12.68 7.07
CA ASP A 250 -9.96 12.62 5.64
C ASP A 250 -9.02 13.15 4.53
N THR A 251 -7.87 13.74 4.87
CA THR A 251 -6.99 14.42 3.91
C THR A 251 -6.04 13.51 3.14
N SER A 252 -5.65 12.34 3.66
CA SER A 252 -4.64 11.45 3.03
C SER A 252 -5.12 10.02 2.72
N ALA A 253 -6.24 9.58 3.30
CA ALA A 253 -6.81 8.25 3.07
C ALA A 253 -7.16 8.00 1.59
N TRP A 254 -7.69 9.02 0.91
CA TRP A 254 -8.14 8.91 -0.48
C TRP A 254 -7.01 8.59 -1.47
N HIS A 255 -5.85 9.22 -1.26
CA HIS A 255 -4.67 9.03 -2.09
C HIS A 255 -4.15 7.61 -1.95
N ARG A 256 -4.06 7.12 -0.72
CA ARG A 256 -3.60 5.76 -0.40
C ARG A 256 -4.51 4.70 -0.98
N MET A 257 -5.82 4.86 -0.81
CA MET A 257 -6.78 3.93 -1.40
C MET A 257 -6.68 3.95 -2.94
N SER A 258 -6.52 5.14 -3.55
CA SER A 258 -6.30 5.25 -5.00
C SER A 258 -5.03 4.52 -5.45
N ALA A 259 -3.91 4.71 -4.73
CA ALA A 259 -2.65 4.02 -5.02
C ALA A 259 -2.79 2.49 -4.93
N LEU A 260 -3.44 1.98 -3.88
CA LEU A 260 -3.67 0.54 -3.72
C LEU A 260 -4.61 -0.04 -4.79
N ILE A 261 -5.65 0.70 -5.19
CA ILE A 261 -6.51 0.30 -6.31
C ILE A 261 -5.68 0.15 -7.59
N ILE A 262 -4.84 1.14 -7.91
CA ILE A 262 -3.96 1.04 -9.08
C ILE A 262 -3.00 -0.14 -8.94
N MET A 263 -2.28 -0.25 -7.83
CA MET A 263 -1.34 -1.36 -7.58
C MET A 263 -1.99 -2.73 -7.80
N ILE A 264 -3.16 -2.97 -7.20
CA ILE A 264 -3.86 -4.27 -7.29
C ILE A 264 -4.43 -4.52 -8.68
N LEU A 265 -4.89 -3.48 -9.40
CA LEU A 265 -5.36 -3.62 -10.78
C LEU A 265 -4.23 -3.95 -11.75
N MET A 266 -3.05 -3.40 -11.48
CA MET A 266 -1.86 -3.55 -12.30
C MET A 266 -1.10 -4.85 -12.01
N ASP A 267 -1.36 -5.46 -10.86
CA ASP A 267 -0.76 -6.72 -10.49
C ASP A 267 -1.35 -7.89 -11.30
N VAL A 268 -0.54 -8.43 -12.23
CA VAL A 268 -0.86 -9.64 -13.00
C VAL A 268 -0.28 -10.90 -12.34
N ASP A 269 0.84 -10.77 -11.63
CA ASP A 269 1.75 -11.90 -11.36
C ASP A 269 2.07 -12.13 -9.87
N LEU A 270 1.71 -11.19 -8.98
CA LEU A 270 2.11 -11.20 -7.57
C LEU A 270 1.01 -11.72 -6.64
N GLY A 271 -0.23 -11.80 -7.12
CA GLY A 271 -1.32 -12.36 -6.33
C GLY A 271 -1.87 -11.43 -5.25
N TYR A 272 -1.63 -10.11 -5.33
CA TYR A 272 -2.27 -9.11 -4.45
C TYR A 272 -3.79 -9.17 -4.52
N CYS A 273 -4.37 -9.50 -5.68
CA CYS A 273 -5.81 -9.73 -5.80
C CYS A 273 -6.29 -10.87 -4.89
N ASP A 274 -5.58 -12.00 -4.89
CA ASP A 274 -5.93 -13.19 -4.11
C ASP A 274 -5.65 -12.98 -2.63
N ALA A 275 -4.51 -12.36 -2.30
CA ALA A 275 -4.16 -11.97 -0.95
C ALA A 275 -5.19 -11.00 -0.34
N LEU A 276 -5.62 -10.00 -1.12
CA LEU A 276 -6.68 -9.06 -0.71
C LEU A 276 -7.99 -9.79 -0.44
N GLU A 277 -8.35 -10.77 -1.28
CA GLU A 277 -9.57 -11.55 -1.12
C GLU A 277 -9.54 -12.43 0.14
N LYS A 278 -8.43 -13.12 0.37
CA LYS A 278 -8.21 -13.96 1.56
C LYS A 278 -8.26 -13.13 2.83
N LEU A 279 -7.53 -12.01 2.87
CA LEU A 279 -7.58 -11.06 3.99
C LEU A 279 -9.00 -10.60 4.24
N ALA A 280 -9.67 -10.04 3.23
CA ALA A 280 -11.02 -9.52 3.36
C ALA A 280 -11.99 -10.61 3.85
N THR A 281 -11.87 -11.85 3.38
CA THR A 281 -12.71 -12.97 3.79
C THR A 281 -12.44 -13.40 5.24
N ALA A 282 -11.17 -13.52 5.62
CA ALA A 282 -10.75 -13.93 6.96
C ALA A 282 -11.23 -12.95 8.04
N ILE A 283 -11.25 -11.66 7.72
CA ILE A 283 -11.59 -10.58 8.66
C ILE A 283 -13.02 -10.08 8.55
N THR A 284 -13.80 -10.56 7.57
CA THR A 284 -15.23 -10.25 7.48
C THR A 284 -16.01 -11.06 8.53
N PRO A 285 -16.82 -10.41 9.40
CA PRO A 285 -17.72 -11.11 10.31
C PRO A 285 -18.72 -12.01 9.54
N GLU A 286 -19.01 -13.21 10.04
CA GLU A 286 -19.95 -14.16 9.40
C GLU A 286 -21.30 -13.53 9.02
N ARG A 287 -21.81 -12.63 9.88
CA ARG A 287 -23.08 -11.92 9.67
C ARG A 287 -23.08 -10.98 8.45
N LEU A 288 -21.90 -10.62 7.95
CA LEU A 288 -21.74 -9.72 6.80
C LEU A 288 -21.37 -10.47 5.51
N LYS A 289 -20.95 -11.73 5.58
CA LYS A 289 -20.53 -12.51 4.39
C LYS A 289 -21.60 -12.61 3.30
N HIS A 290 -22.89 -12.68 3.69
CA HIS A 290 -24.00 -12.74 2.75
C HIS A 290 -24.32 -11.43 2.03
N ARG A 291 -23.79 -10.27 2.48
CA ARG A 291 -24.03 -8.96 1.85
C ARG A 291 -23.04 -8.59 0.75
N PHE A 292 -22.05 -9.46 0.48
CA PHE A 292 -20.97 -9.20 -0.49
C PHE A 292 -21.09 -10.04 -1.78
N VAL A 293 -22.13 -10.88 -1.90
CA VAL A 293 -22.35 -11.80 -3.03
C VAL A 293 -23.40 -11.29 -4.02
N GLU A 294 -24.01 -10.13 -3.75
CA GLU A 294 -25.00 -9.48 -4.65
C GLU A 294 -24.41 -8.30 -5.43
#